data_AF-A0A0D4CYT9-F1
#
_entry.id   AF-A0A0D4CYT9-F1
#
_cell.length_a   1.000
_cell.length_b   1.000
_cell.length_c   1.000
_cell.angle_alpha   90.00
_cell.angle_beta   90.00
_cell.angle_gamma   90.00
#
_symmetry.space_group_name_H-M   'P 1'
#
loop_
_entity.id
_entity.type
_entity.pdbx_description
1 polymer ?
#
loop_
_entity_poly.entity_id
_entity_poly.type
_entity_poly.pdbx_seq_one_letter_code
_entity_poly.pdbx_strand_id
1 'polypeptide(L)'
;AHNTISALLDNYIMRNQGCEKRIKTVLWKRVLDVNDRSLRYITTGLGSPEDGVPAEAGFDITAASELMAILCLAEDEADLRRRIENILLGYTHDDEPFTVKDLGIAGAITVLMKDAINPNLVQTTENTPAFVHGGPFANIAHGCNSVLATKMSMTYGDYAITEAGFGADLGAEKFFNIKCRKSGLSPKLTVIVATAQGLKMHGGTPEKLIKEKDIEGLKKGLDNLKKHLENLAYVWSLLVLVAFNKYATDTEEEIGIVRDFCKERNVYFAVNEAFAKGGEGAVDLANEVVKAIEENPSKPLNFTYDDKDSIEEKVEKIAINIYGARDVVFSEKAMKTLKKIDGTPLSK
;
A
#
# COMPACT_ATOMS: atom_id res chain seq x y z
N ALA A 1 6.94 -3.98 -19.94
CA ALA A 1 5.57 -3.43 -19.85
C ALA A 1 5.57 -1.91 -19.73
N HIS A 2 5.98 -1.31 -18.60
CA HIS A 2 5.92 0.15 -18.40
C HIS A 2 6.64 0.97 -19.48
N ASN A 3 7.94 0.71 -19.71
CA ASN A 3 8.71 1.47 -20.70
C ASN A 3 8.25 1.20 -22.14
N THR A 4 7.57 0.07 -22.39
CA THR A 4 6.92 -0.21 -23.68
C THR A 4 5.76 0.76 -23.91
N ILE A 5 4.96 1.06 -22.88
CA ILE A 5 3.93 2.10 -22.94
C ILE A 5 4.57 3.45 -23.25
N SER A 6 5.61 3.84 -22.52
CA SER A 6 6.29 5.12 -22.71
C SER A 6 6.84 5.26 -24.14
N ALA A 7 7.51 4.23 -24.66
CA ALA A 7 8.05 4.24 -26.03
C ALA A 7 6.96 4.34 -27.11
N LEU A 8 5.85 3.60 -26.96
CA LEU A 8 4.75 3.63 -27.91
C LEU A 8 3.95 4.93 -27.84
N LEU A 9 3.87 5.54 -26.66
CA LEU A 9 3.28 6.87 -26.47
C LEU A 9 4.08 7.95 -27.20
N ASP A 10 5.41 7.95 -27.08
CA ASP A 10 6.25 8.91 -27.80
C ASP A 10 6.17 8.71 -29.32
N ASN A 11 6.13 7.46 -29.78
CA ASN A 11 5.91 7.16 -31.20
C ASN A 11 4.53 7.67 -31.67
N TYR A 12 3.47 7.51 -30.87
CA TYR A 12 2.16 8.07 -31.19
C TYR A 12 2.24 9.59 -31.32
N ILE A 13 2.87 10.28 -30.37
CA ILE A 13 3.04 11.75 -30.38
C ILE A 13 3.77 12.20 -31.64
N MET A 14 4.87 11.54 -32.00
CA MET A 14 5.65 11.86 -33.19
C MET A 14 4.84 11.67 -34.47
N ARG A 15 4.08 10.58 -34.60
CA ARG A 15 3.33 10.23 -35.83
C ARG A 15 2.01 11.00 -35.98
N ASN A 16 1.46 11.56 -34.90
CA ASN A 16 0.12 12.17 -34.89
C ASN A 16 0.14 13.69 -34.62
N GLN A 17 1.26 14.38 -34.85
CA GLN A 17 1.36 15.84 -34.62
C GLN A 17 0.29 16.66 -35.38
N GLY A 18 -0.14 16.19 -36.55
CA GLY A 18 -1.16 16.84 -37.39
C GLY A 18 -2.60 16.33 -37.20
N CYS A 19 -2.84 15.40 -36.27
CA CYS A 19 -4.16 14.82 -36.06
C CYS A 19 -4.95 15.58 -34.98
N GLU A 20 -6.28 15.47 -35.01
CA GLU A 20 -7.15 16.09 -33.99
C GLU A 20 -6.85 15.53 -32.58
N LYS A 21 -6.63 14.21 -32.47
CA LYS A 21 -6.24 13.54 -31.21
C LYS A 21 -4.76 13.68 -30.84
N ARG A 22 -4.18 14.86 -31.02
CA ARG A 22 -2.82 15.16 -30.56
C ARG A 22 -2.77 15.32 -29.05
N ILE A 23 -1.69 14.85 -28.42
CA ILE A 23 -1.50 14.88 -26.97
C ILE A 23 -0.89 16.22 -26.57
N LYS A 24 -1.51 16.90 -25.60
CA LYS A 24 -1.08 18.19 -25.04
C LYS A 24 -0.27 18.01 -23.76
N THR A 25 -0.63 17.03 -22.95
CA THR A 25 0.00 16.78 -21.65
C THR A 25 0.25 15.30 -21.47
N VAL A 26 1.50 14.93 -21.23
CA VAL A 26 1.91 13.57 -20.87
C VAL A 26 2.02 13.48 -19.35
N LEU A 27 1.30 12.52 -18.76
CA LEU A 27 1.40 12.19 -17.34
C LEU A 27 2.31 10.98 -17.10
N TRP A 28 2.37 10.08 -18.08
CA TRP A 28 3.10 8.83 -17.99
C TRP A 28 4.60 9.05 -18.08
N LYS A 29 5.32 8.62 -17.05
CA LYS A 29 6.79 8.68 -16.99
C LYS A 29 7.42 7.40 -17.55
N ARG A 30 8.72 7.23 -17.31
CA ARG A 30 9.45 5.96 -17.48
C ARG A 30 9.78 5.38 -16.11
N VAL A 31 10.25 4.14 -16.08
CA VAL A 31 10.74 3.52 -14.84
C VAL A 31 12.05 2.77 -15.01
N LEU A 32 12.81 2.71 -13.92
CA LEU A 32 14.02 1.91 -13.78
C LEU A 32 14.13 1.43 -12.34
N ASP A 33 14.47 0.16 -12.12
CA ASP A 33 14.63 -0.38 -10.76
C ASP A 33 16.06 -0.16 -10.23
N VAL A 34 16.46 1.11 -10.19
CA VAL A 34 17.77 1.56 -9.72
C VAL A 34 17.58 2.89 -8.99
N ASN A 35 18.32 3.08 -7.90
CA ASN A 35 18.33 4.34 -7.15
C ASN A 35 19.13 5.43 -7.89
N ASP A 36 18.60 5.93 -9.02
CA ASP A 36 19.24 6.95 -9.83
C ASP A 36 18.52 8.31 -9.70
N ARG A 37 19.11 9.22 -8.92
CA ARG A 37 18.57 10.57 -8.71
C ARG A 37 18.66 11.45 -9.96
N SER A 38 19.58 11.15 -10.88
CA SER A 38 19.87 11.99 -12.05
C SER A 38 18.78 11.88 -13.12
N LEU A 39 17.99 10.80 -13.10
CA LEU A 39 16.90 10.55 -14.04
C LEU A 39 15.54 11.12 -13.61
N ARG A 40 15.46 11.81 -12.46
CA ARG A 40 14.20 12.37 -11.94
C ARG A 40 13.57 13.39 -12.90
N TYR A 41 14.41 14.18 -13.56
CA TYR A 41 14.02 15.20 -14.53
C TYR A 41 14.98 15.15 -15.70
N ILE A 42 14.47 14.87 -16.88
CA ILE A 42 15.25 14.76 -18.12
C ILE A 42 14.51 15.43 -19.27
N THR A 43 15.23 15.68 -20.36
CA THR A 43 14.64 16.03 -21.65
C THR A 43 14.84 14.85 -22.60
N THR A 44 13.77 14.46 -23.30
CA THR A 44 13.77 13.36 -24.29
C THR A 44 13.45 13.88 -25.68
N GLY A 45 13.64 13.06 -26.73
CA GLY A 45 13.31 13.43 -28.11
C GLY A 45 14.21 14.53 -28.70
N LEU A 46 15.43 14.66 -28.18
CA LEU A 46 16.47 15.52 -28.74
C LEU A 46 17.18 14.81 -29.90
N GLY A 47 17.79 15.57 -30.81
CA GLY A 47 18.49 15.04 -31.98
C GLY A 47 17.92 15.60 -33.28
N SER A 48 17.85 14.75 -34.30
CA SER A 48 17.21 15.04 -35.58
C SER A 48 15.68 14.99 -35.48
N PRO A 49 14.93 15.55 -36.46
CA PRO A 49 13.47 15.43 -36.51
C PRO A 49 12.94 13.98 -36.54
N GLU A 50 13.80 13.00 -36.86
CA GLU A 50 13.45 11.57 -36.87
C GLU A 50 13.59 10.91 -35.48
N ASP A 51 14.29 11.56 -34.54
CA ASP A 51 14.60 11.02 -33.20
C ASP A 51 13.49 11.28 -32.16
N GLY A 52 12.50 12.13 -32.48
CA GLY A 52 11.32 12.34 -31.66
C GLY A 52 10.91 13.81 -31.50
N VAL A 53 10.01 14.06 -30.55
CA VAL A 53 9.55 15.41 -30.18
C VAL A 53 10.18 15.79 -28.84
N PRO A 54 10.93 16.91 -28.75
CA PRO A 54 11.51 17.35 -27.50
C PRO A 54 10.45 17.55 -26.40
N ALA A 55 10.64 16.87 -25.26
CA ALA A 55 9.70 16.94 -24.14
C ALA A 55 10.41 16.74 -22.78
N GLU A 56 9.91 17.41 -21.74
CA GLU A 56 10.26 17.10 -20.36
C GLU A 56 9.72 15.71 -19.98
N ALA A 57 10.54 14.92 -19.32
CA ALA A 57 10.19 13.58 -18.84
C ALA A 57 10.93 13.28 -17.53
N GLY A 58 10.75 12.07 -17.03
CA GLY A 58 11.45 11.59 -15.85
C GLY A 58 11.30 10.09 -15.67
N PHE A 59 12.09 9.55 -14.74
CA PHE A 59 12.01 8.17 -14.29
C PHE A 59 11.54 8.11 -12.84
N ASP A 60 10.64 7.19 -12.56
CA ASP A 60 10.36 6.71 -11.21
C ASP A 60 11.00 5.33 -11.00
N ILE A 61 11.10 4.90 -9.74
CA ILE A 61 11.52 3.51 -9.44
C ILE A 61 10.40 2.54 -9.85
N THR A 62 10.73 1.34 -10.33
CA THR A 62 9.73 0.40 -10.91
C THR A 62 8.55 0.08 -9.96
N ALA A 63 8.80 -0.03 -8.65
CA ALA A 63 7.76 -0.25 -7.63
C ALA A 63 6.73 0.89 -7.53
N ALA A 64 7.07 2.09 -8.01
CA ALA A 64 6.17 3.25 -8.06
C ALA A 64 5.24 3.23 -9.29
N SER A 65 5.45 2.32 -10.24
CA SER A 65 4.60 2.22 -11.43
C SER A 65 3.16 1.86 -11.08
N GLU A 66 2.19 2.50 -11.75
CA GLU A 66 0.79 2.09 -11.71
C GLU A 66 0.58 0.62 -12.15
N LEU A 67 1.40 0.09 -13.07
CA LEU A 67 1.37 -1.33 -13.44
C LEU A 67 1.68 -2.26 -12.27
N MET A 68 2.52 -1.83 -11.31
CA MET A 68 2.76 -2.61 -10.09
C MET A 68 1.50 -2.63 -9.21
N ALA A 69 0.81 -1.49 -9.06
CA ALA A 69 -0.44 -1.43 -8.32
C ALA A 69 -1.54 -2.27 -9.00
N ILE A 70 -1.63 -2.22 -10.33
CA ILE A 70 -2.55 -3.02 -11.14
C ILE A 70 -2.26 -4.51 -10.99
N LEU A 71 -0.99 -4.93 -11.09
CA LEU A 71 -0.57 -6.31 -10.86
C LEU A 71 -1.01 -6.82 -9.48
N CYS A 72 -0.92 -5.96 -8.46
CA CYS A 72 -1.27 -6.34 -7.09
C CYS A 72 -2.79 -6.37 -6.83
N LEU A 73 -3.61 -5.74 -7.67
CA LEU A 73 -5.07 -5.68 -7.49
C LEU A 73 -5.85 -6.51 -8.51
N ALA A 74 -5.20 -7.02 -9.56
CA ALA A 74 -5.84 -7.87 -10.55
C ALA A 74 -6.25 -9.22 -9.94
N GLU A 75 -7.44 -9.69 -10.32
CA GLU A 75 -7.96 -11.00 -9.87
C GLU A 75 -7.74 -12.12 -10.89
N ASP A 76 -7.52 -11.78 -12.15
CA ASP A 76 -7.21 -12.68 -13.26
C ASP A 76 -6.64 -11.89 -14.45
N GLU A 77 -6.30 -12.58 -15.55
CA GLU A 77 -5.75 -11.96 -16.76
C GLU A 77 -6.73 -10.97 -17.43
N ALA A 78 -8.04 -11.25 -17.39
CA ALA A 78 -9.05 -10.38 -17.99
C ALA A 78 -9.18 -9.08 -17.19
N ASP A 79 -9.17 -9.16 -15.86
CA ASP A 79 -9.16 -8.00 -14.97
C ASP A 79 -7.85 -7.21 -15.09
N LEU A 80 -6.70 -7.89 -15.21
CA LEU A 80 -5.42 -7.27 -15.49
C LEU A 80 -5.48 -6.42 -16.76
N ARG A 81 -5.94 -7.01 -17.87
CA ARG A 81 -6.09 -6.30 -19.15
C ARG A 81 -7.04 -5.12 -19.04
N ARG A 82 -8.20 -5.31 -18.42
CA ARG A 82 -9.20 -4.25 -18.21
C ARG A 82 -8.60 -3.07 -17.44
N ARG A 83 -7.79 -3.33 -16.41
CA ARG A 83 -7.10 -2.28 -15.65
C ARG A 83 -6.03 -1.58 -16.49
N ILE A 84 -5.23 -2.34 -17.24
CA ILE A 84 -4.23 -1.80 -18.17
C ILE A 84 -4.90 -0.87 -19.18
N GLU A 85 -6.03 -1.26 -19.77
CA GLU A 85 -6.79 -0.44 -20.73
C GLU A 85 -7.18 0.93 -20.17
N ASN A 86 -7.47 1.02 -18.87
CA ASN A 86 -7.93 2.24 -18.20
C ASN A 86 -6.80 3.15 -17.67
N ILE A 87 -5.52 2.77 -17.84
CA ILE A 87 -4.40 3.61 -17.44
C ILE A 87 -4.46 4.93 -18.22
N LEU A 88 -4.49 6.04 -17.49
CA LEU A 88 -4.45 7.39 -18.06
C LEU A 88 -3.01 7.79 -18.40
N LEU A 89 -2.74 8.06 -19.67
CA LEU A 89 -1.42 8.43 -20.16
C LEU A 89 -1.21 9.94 -20.24
N GLY A 90 -2.30 10.68 -20.45
CA GLY A 90 -2.24 12.11 -20.69
C GLY A 90 -3.58 12.72 -21.06
N TYR A 91 -3.52 13.95 -21.57
CA TYR A 91 -4.67 14.68 -22.07
C TYR A 91 -4.40 15.19 -23.49
N THR A 92 -5.43 15.18 -24.33
CA THR A 92 -5.38 15.73 -25.68
C THR A 92 -5.41 17.26 -25.65
N HIS A 93 -5.30 17.90 -26.82
CA HIS A 93 -5.45 19.36 -26.93
C HIS A 93 -6.84 19.87 -26.58
N ASP A 94 -7.86 19.04 -26.74
CA ASP A 94 -9.25 19.34 -26.34
C ASP A 94 -9.50 19.00 -24.86
N ASP A 95 -8.43 18.73 -24.09
CA ASP A 95 -8.44 18.36 -22.67
C ASP A 95 -9.17 17.03 -22.34
N GLU A 96 -9.43 16.19 -23.35
CA GLU A 96 -9.97 14.84 -23.19
C GLU A 96 -8.90 13.86 -22.67
N PRO A 97 -9.26 12.89 -21.81
CA PRO A 97 -8.34 11.88 -21.32
C PRO A 97 -7.86 10.95 -22.45
N PHE A 98 -6.57 10.62 -22.46
CA PHE A 98 -5.98 9.67 -23.39
C PHE A 98 -5.41 8.47 -22.62
N THR A 99 -5.92 7.28 -22.90
CA THR A 99 -5.62 6.04 -22.15
C THR A 99 -4.80 5.04 -22.96
N VAL A 100 -4.34 3.96 -22.30
CA VAL A 100 -3.70 2.83 -22.99
C VAL A 100 -4.65 2.15 -23.98
N LYS A 101 -5.97 2.16 -23.72
CA LYS A 101 -6.97 1.69 -24.68
C LYS A 101 -6.99 2.52 -25.94
N ASP A 102 -6.93 3.85 -25.83
CA ASP A 102 -6.87 4.76 -26.98
C ASP A 102 -5.59 4.57 -27.80
N LEU A 103 -4.48 4.25 -27.13
CA LEU A 103 -3.22 3.90 -27.78
C LEU A 103 -3.26 2.53 -28.50
N GLY A 104 -4.23 1.66 -28.16
CA GLY A 104 -4.45 0.38 -28.85
C GLY A 104 -3.47 -0.73 -28.49
N ILE A 105 -2.74 -0.61 -27.37
CA ILE A 105 -1.60 -1.50 -27.04
C ILE A 105 -1.85 -2.42 -25.83
N ALA A 106 -3.03 -2.38 -25.21
CA ALA A 106 -3.30 -3.08 -23.96
C ALA A 106 -3.03 -4.60 -24.03
N GLY A 107 -3.33 -5.25 -25.16
CA GLY A 107 -3.03 -6.67 -25.38
C GLY A 107 -1.54 -6.97 -25.32
N ALA A 108 -0.70 -6.14 -25.97
CA ALA A 108 0.75 -6.30 -25.94
C ALA A 108 1.32 -6.11 -24.53
N ILE A 109 0.80 -5.14 -23.77
CA ILE A 109 1.21 -4.91 -22.38
C ILE A 109 0.79 -6.09 -21.50
N THR A 110 -0.41 -6.63 -21.70
CA THR A 110 -0.90 -7.81 -20.96
C THR A 110 -0.01 -9.02 -21.23
N VAL A 111 0.40 -9.26 -22.49
CA VAL A 111 1.33 -10.34 -22.84
C VAL A 111 2.66 -10.22 -22.10
N LEU A 112 3.22 -9.01 -21.99
CA LEU A 112 4.46 -8.77 -21.22
C LEU A 112 4.31 -9.02 -19.72
N MET A 113 3.08 -9.10 -19.21
CA MET A 113 2.77 -9.35 -17.80
C MET A 113 2.17 -10.74 -17.57
N LYS A 114 2.02 -11.55 -18.62
CA LYS A 114 1.30 -12.83 -18.59
C LYS A 114 1.87 -13.81 -17.58
N ASP A 115 3.20 -13.95 -17.52
CA ASP A 115 3.82 -14.85 -16.54
C ASP A 115 3.95 -14.16 -15.17
N ALA A 116 4.16 -12.85 -15.19
CA ALA A 116 4.36 -12.02 -14.01
C ALA A 116 3.11 -11.88 -13.12
N ILE A 117 1.91 -12.25 -13.60
CA ILE A 117 0.69 -12.30 -12.77
C ILE A 117 0.65 -13.51 -11.83
N ASN A 118 1.47 -14.53 -12.07
CA ASN A 118 1.47 -15.77 -11.30
C ASN A 118 2.26 -15.61 -9.98
N PRO A 119 1.66 -15.89 -8.81
CA PRO A 119 2.37 -15.84 -7.52
C PRO A 119 3.59 -16.76 -7.46
N ASN A 120 4.70 -16.27 -6.89
CA ASN A 120 5.92 -17.05 -6.72
C ASN A 120 5.89 -17.80 -5.38
N LEU A 121 5.91 -19.14 -5.43
CA LEU A 121 6.05 -19.98 -4.24
C LEU A 121 7.52 -20.09 -3.83
N VAL A 122 7.79 -19.78 -2.58
CA VAL A 122 9.07 -19.98 -1.90
C VAL A 122 8.82 -20.59 -0.51
N GLN A 123 9.84 -20.66 0.32
CA GLN A 123 9.72 -21.17 1.70
C GLN A 123 10.48 -20.30 2.70
N THR A 124 10.03 -20.32 3.96
CA THR A 124 10.72 -19.68 5.09
C THR A 124 11.97 -20.49 5.49
N THR A 125 12.72 -20.00 6.49
CA THR A 125 13.86 -20.71 7.09
C THR A 125 13.49 -22.08 7.69
N GLU A 126 12.22 -22.31 7.97
CA GLU A 126 11.68 -23.55 8.55
C GLU A 126 10.77 -24.30 7.57
N ASN A 127 10.93 -24.02 6.27
CA ASN A 127 10.21 -24.68 5.18
C ASN A 127 8.69 -24.44 5.14
N THR A 128 8.19 -23.40 5.83
CA THR A 128 6.79 -22.97 5.69
C THR A 128 6.58 -22.38 4.29
N PRO A 129 5.56 -22.82 3.53
CA PRO A 129 5.23 -22.23 2.23
C PRO A 129 4.96 -20.72 2.35
N ALA A 130 5.54 -19.93 1.46
CA ALA A 130 5.34 -18.49 1.41
C ALA A 130 5.19 -18.00 -0.03
N PHE A 131 4.24 -17.11 -0.29
CA PHE A 131 4.12 -16.43 -1.58
C PHE A 131 4.76 -15.05 -1.53
N VAL A 132 5.68 -14.79 -2.45
CA VAL A 132 6.29 -13.45 -2.64
C VAL A 132 5.88 -12.92 -4.00
N HIS A 133 4.92 -11.98 -4.01
CA HIS A 133 4.33 -11.52 -5.27
C HIS A 133 3.79 -10.09 -5.18
N GLY A 134 4.31 -9.22 -6.07
CA GLY A 134 4.00 -7.80 -6.07
C GLY A 134 4.76 -7.01 -5.01
N GLY A 135 4.77 -5.69 -5.15
CA GLY A 135 5.43 -4.78 -4.21
C GLY A 135 5.20 -3.31 -4.57
N PRO A 136 3.95 -2.81 -4.53
CA PRO A 136 3.66 -1.42 -4.80
C PRO A 136 4.06 -0.57 -3.59
N PHE A 137 4.38 0.70 -3.83
CA PHE A 137 4.60 1.64 -2.74
C PHE A 137 3.36 1.78 -1.84
N ALA A 138 3.59 2.06 -0.54
CA ALA A 138 2.53 2.25 0.44
C ALA A 138 2.13 3.74 0.63
N ASN A 139 2.75 4.67 -0.10
CA ASN A 139 2.40 6.10 -0.10
C ASN A 139 1.52 6.46 -1.31
N ILE A 140 2.02 6.31 -2.54
CA ILE A 140 1.31 6.60 -3.79
C ILE A 140 0.42 5.44 -4.27
N ALA A 141 0.56 4.25 -3.66
CA ALA A 141 -0.27 3.09 -3.89
C ALA A 141 -0.62 2.43 -2.53
N HIS A 142 -1.12 1.19 -2.58
CA HIS A 142 -1.75 0.52 -1.43
C HIS A 142 -0.80 -0.34 -0.59
N GLY A 143 0.47 -0.53 -0.98
CA GLY A 143 1.48 -1.13 -0.10
C GLY A 143 1.28 -2.59 0.27
N CYS A 144 0.58 -3.39 -0.53
CA CYS A 144 0.30 -4.80 -0.23
C CYS A 144 0.84 -5.72 -1.33
N ASN A 145 1.11 -6.98 -0.98
CA ASN A 145 1.29 -8.05 -1.98
C ASN A 145 0.00 -8.25 -2.81
N SER A 146 0.10 -9.02 -3.89
CA SER A 146 -1.04 -9.21 -4.80
C SER A 146 -2.26 -9.90 -4.17
N VAL A 147 -3.46 -9.54 -4.65
CA VAL A 147 -4.73 -10.22 -4.34
C VAL A 147 -4.65 -11.71 -4.68
N LEU A 148 -4.08 -12.07 -5.85
CA LEU A 148 -3.91 -13.45 -6.27
C LEU A 148 -3.10 -14.28 -5.27
N ALA A 149 -1.96 -13.78 -4.81
CA ALA A 149 -1.15 -14.46 -3.80
C ALA A 149 -1.91 -14.63 -2.47
N THR A 150 -2.62 -13.60 -2.01
CA THR A 150 -3.43 -13.72 -0.78
C THR A 150 -4.56 -14.74 -0.93
N LYS A 151 -5.31 -14.73 -2.05
CA LYS A 151 -6.37 -15.72 -2.30
C LYS A 151 -5.81 -17.14 -2.44
N MET A 152 -4.64 -17.28 -3.06
CA MET A 152 -3.95 -18.58 -3.16
C MET A 152 -3.52 -19.09 -1.79
N SER A 153 -2.94 -18.25 -0.92
CA SER A 153 -2.66 -18.61 0.48
C SER A 153 -3.92 -19.08 1.21
N MET A 154 -5.04 -18.38 1.05
CA MET A 154 -6.32 -18.74 1.70
C MET A 154 -6.93 -20.03 1.16
N THR A 155 -6.59 -20.43 -0.06
CA THR A 155 -7.11 -21.67 -0.67
C THR A 155 -6.37 -22.90 -0.15
N TYR A 156 -5.07 -22.76 0.15
CA TYR A 156 -4.20 -23.88 0.49
C TYR A 156 -3.74 -23.92 1.95
N GLY A 157 -3.97 -22.86 2.73
CA GLY A 157 -3.64 -22.80 4.15
C GLY A 157 -4.85 -22.54 5.01
N ASP A 158 -4.89 -23.15 6.20
CA ASP A 158 -5.92 -22.87 7.21
C ASP A 158 -5.83 -21.43 7.73
N TYR A 159 -4.61 -20.88 7.75
CA TYR A 159 -4.31 -19.48 8.08
C TYR A 159 -3.49 -18.85 6.97
N ALA A 160 -3.98 -17.74 6.42
CA ALA A 160 -3.25 -16.89 5.48
C ALA A 160 -2.78 -15.62 6.17
N ILE A 161 -1.48 -15.55 6.47
CA ILE A 161 -0.85 -14.37 7.07
C ILE A 161 -0.34 -13.47 5.95
N THR A 162 -0.69 -12.19 6.01
CA THR A 162 -0.26 -11.17 5.05
C THR A 162 0.01 -9.86 5.78
N GLU A 163 0.72 -8.95 5.14
CA GLU A 163 1.09 -7.65 5.69
C GLU A 163 0.74 -6.50 4.74
N ALA A 164 0.85 -5.28 5.25
CA ALA A 164 0.81 -4.04 4.49
C ALA A 164 1.92 -3.11 4.98
N GLY A 165 2.53 -2.35 4.06
CA GLY A 165 3.68 -1.50 4.36
C GLY A 165 3.34 -0.26 5.20
N PHE A 166 4.34 0.27 5.93
CA PHE A 166 4.22 1.35 6.91
C PHE A 166 3.34 0.97 8.14
N GLY A 167 2.87 1.97 8.89
CA GLY A 167 1.98 1.80 10.04
C GLY A 167 0.53 1.54 9.63
N ALA A 168 -0.32 1.24 10.62
CA ALA A 168 -1.75 0.96 10.37
C ALA A 168 -2.55 2.18 9.88
N ASP A 169 -2.01 3.39 10.07
CA ASP A 169 -2.54 4.63 9.50
C ASP A 169 -2.44 4.70 7.98
N LEU A 170 -1.44 4.05 7.37
CA LEU A 170 -1.26 4.00 5.91
C LEU A 170 -1.52 2.59 5.34
N GLY A 171 -0.74 1.61 5.77
CA GLY A 171 -0.78 0.25 5.23
C GLY A 171 -2.11 -0.42 5.48
N ALA A 172 -2.55 -0.46 6.74
CA ALA A 172 -3.81 -1.11 7.09
C ALA A 172 -5.02 -0.35 6.53
N GLU A 173 -5.03 0.99 6.61
CA GLU A 173 -6.07 1.84 5.99
C GLU A 173 -6.26 1.48 4.52
N LYS A 174 -5.17 1.39 3.74
CA LYS A 174 -5.23 1.03 2.32
C LYS A 174 -5.51 -0.45 2.08
N PHE A 175 -5.02 -1.33 2.94
CA PHE A 175 -5.36 -2.75 2.89
C PHE A 175 -6.88 -2.93 3.03
N PHE A 176 -7.53 -2.21 3.94
CA PHE A 176 -8.97 -2.28 4.14
C PHE A 176 -9.73 -1.54 3.03
N ASN A 177 -9.53 -0.22 2.90
CA ASN A 177 -10.34 0.61 2.01
C ASN A 177 -10.10 0.35 0.53
N ILE A 178 -8.94 -0.21 0.13
CA ILE A 178 -8.60 -0.52 -1.26
C ILE A 178 -8.58 -2.04 -1.49
N LYS A 179 -7.67 -2.77 -0.86
CA LYS A 179 -7.47 -4.20 -1.19
C LYS A 179 -8.68 -5.05 -0.80
N CYS A 180 -9.14 -4.98 0.45
CA CYS A 180 -10.31 -5.73 0.91
C CYS A 180 -11.58 -5.32 0.16
N ARG A 181 -11.81 -4.01 0.01
CA ARG A 181 -12.96 -3.51 -0.76
C ARG A 181 -13.02 -4.05 -2.19
N LYS A 182 -11.89 -4.07 -2.91
CA LYS A 182 -11.86 -4.52 -4.30
C LYS A 182 -11.86 -6.04 -4.48
N SER A 183 -11.38 -6.79 -3.49
CA SER A 183 -11.21 -8.25 -3.61
C SER A 183 -12.21 -9.09 -2.80
N GLY A 184 -13.01 -8.44 -1.94
CA GLY A 184 -13.93 -9.10 -1.02
C GLY A 184 -13.26 -9.79 0.17
N LEU A 185 -11.96 -9.58 0.37
CA LEU A 185 -11.22 -10.14 1.51
C LEU A 185 -11.73 -9.55 2.83
N SER A 186 -11.83 -10.39 3.86
CA SER A 186 -12.23 -9.97 5.21
C SER A 186 -11.29 -10.58 6.25
N PRO A 187 -10.39 -9.80 6.86
CA PRO A 187 -9.49 -10.26 7.91
C PRO A 187 -10.23 -10.81 9.12
N LYS A 188 -9.74 -11.92 9.71
CA LYS A 188 -10.28 -12.52 10.95
C LYS A 188 -9.65 -11.99 12.22
N LEU A 189 -8.43 -11.48 12.12
CA LEU A 189 -7.65 -10.84 13.17
C LEU A 189 -6.68 -9.85 12.50
N THR A 190 -6.35 -8.76 13.18
CA THR A 190 -5.25 -7.88 12.81
C THR A 190 -4.18 -7.90 13.90
N VAL A 191 -2.93 -8.13 13.51
CA VAL A 191 -1.79 -8.08 14.43
C VAL A 191 -1.09 -6.73 14.28
N ILE A 192 -1.00 -5.95 15.37
CA ILE A 192 -0.11 -4.79 15.43
C ILE A 192 1.22 -5.22 16.03
N VAL A 193 2.30 -5.00 15.30
CA VAL A 193 3.66 -5.20 15.80
C VAL A 193 4.12 -3.94 16.53
N ALA A 194 4.67 -4.12 17.74
CA ALA A 194 5.26 -3.05 18.53
C ALA A 194 6.60 -3.47 19.15
N THR A 195 7.44 -2.49 19.48
CA THR A 195 8.72 -2.69 20.17
C THR A 195 8.89 -1.62 21.26
N ALA A 196 9.62 -1.92 22.34
CA ALA A 196 9.91 -0.89 23.35
C ALA A 196 10.71 0.28 22.73
N GLN A 197 11.63 0.00 21.81
CA GLN A 197 12.43 1.04 21.14
C GLN A 197 11.56 2.01 20.32
N GLY A 198 10.60 1.48 19.54
CA GLY A 198 9.68 2.30 18.75
C GLY A 198 8.76 3.14 19.63
N LEU A 199 8.23 2.55 20.70
CA LEU A 199 7.40 3.27 21.67
C LEU A 199 8.21 4.37 22.38
N LYS A 200 9.42 4.07 22.88
CA LYS A 200 10.32 5.09 23.47
C LYS A 200 10.59 6.25 22.51
N MET A 201 10.88 5.96 21.25
CA MET A 201 11.06 6.99 20.22
C MET A 201 9.82 7.87 20.06
N HIS A 202 8.62 7.29 20.02
CA HIS A 202 7.36 8.04 19.98
C HIS A 202 7.10 8.87 21.26
N GLY A 203 7.63 8.44 22.40
CA GLY A 203 7.60 9.21 23.65
C GLY A 203 8.66 10.30 23.77
N GLY A 204 9.52 10.47 22.75
CA GLY A 204 10.54 11.50 22.68
C GLY A 204 11.93 11.05 23.14
N THR A 205 12.16 9.77 23.41
CA THR A 205 13.51 9.24 23.67
C THR A 205 14.36 9.42 22.40
N PRO A 206 15.53 10.07 22.46
CA PRO A 206 16.40 10.24 21.30
C PRO A 206 16.80 8.90 20.68
N GLU A 207 16.85 8.81 19.35
CA GLU A 207 17.16 7.57 18.61
C GLU A 207 18.42 6.85 19.11
N LYS A 208 19.45 7.60 19.52
CA LYS A 208 20.71 7.04 20.04
C LYS A 208 20.56 6.33 21.40
N LEU A 209 19.50 6.64 22.15
CA LEU A 209 19.26 6.16 23.51
C LEU A 209 18.09 5.17 23.60
N ILE A 210 17.38 4.86 22.50
CA ILE A 210 16.19 3.98 22.53
C ILE A 210 16.49 2.55 22.99
N LYS A 211 17.76 2.13 23.01
CA LYS A 211 18.19 0.83 23.53
C LYS A 211 18.34 0.81 25.06
N GLU A 212 18.45 1.98 25.68
CA GLU A 212 18.50 2.11 27.13
C GLU A 212 17.09 2.05 27.72
N LYS A 213 16.98 1.64 28.98
CA LYS A 213 15.70 1.60 29.70
C LYS A 213 15.17 3.03 29.88
N ASP A 214 13.98 3.31 29.38
CA ASP A 214 13.29 4.59 29.55
C ASP A 214 11.79 4.36 29.71
N ILE A 215 11.34 4.26 30.97
CA ILE A 215 9.95 3.99 31.32
C ILE A 215 9.03 5.16 30.97
N GLU A 216 9.51 6.39 31.11
CA GLU A 216 8.70 7.59 30.85
C GLU A 216 8.52 7.81 29.35
N GLY A 217 9.59 7.63 28.57
CA GLY A 217 9.53 7.60 27.11
C GLY A 217 8.60 6.48 26.63
N LEU A 218 8.73 5.26 27.16
CA LEU A 218 7.85 4.15 26.80
C LEU A 218 6.37 4.48 27.04
N LYS A 219 6.03 4.97 28.25
CA LYS A 219 4.64 5.30 28.62
C LYS A 219 4.05 6.39 27.74
N LYS A 220 4.80 7.45 27.43
CA LYS A 220 4.35 8.49 26.49
C LYS A 220 4.16 7.94 25.08
N GLY A 221 5.05 7.04 24.65
CA GLY A 221 4.97 6.34 23.38
C GLY A 221 3.71 5.51 23.17
N LEU A 222 3.08 5.04 24.25
CA LEU A 222 1.84 4.27 24.18
C LEU A 222 0.69 5.06 23.55
N ASP A 223 0.74 6.39 23.51
CA ASP A 223 -0.28 7.18 22.80
C ASP A 223 -0.30 6.90 21.29
N ASN A 224 0.84 6.57 20.68
CA ASN A 224 0.89 6.12 19.29
C ASN A 224 0.18 4.76 19.12
N LEU A 225 0.55 3.78 19.95
CA LEU A 225 -0.09 2.45 19.92
C LEU A 225 -1.59 2.56 20.20
N LYS A 226 -1.97 3.39 21.18
CA LYS A 226 -3.36 3.70 21.53
C LYS A 226 -4.15 4.11 20.30
N LYS A 227 -3.65 5.09 19.53
CA LYS A 227 -4.36 5.60 18.35
C LYS A 227 -4.52 4.53 17.28
N HIS A 228 -3.51 3.69 17.04
CA HIS A 228 -3.65 2.59 16.10
C HIS A 228 -4.66 1.53 16.56
N LEU A 229 -4.66 1.18 17.85
CA LEU A 229 -5.64 0.26 18.43
C LEU A 229 -7.07 0.81 18.33
N GLU A 230 -7.26 2.10 18.63
CA GLU A 230 -8.55 2.78 18.49
C GLU A 230 -9.05 2.76 17.04
N ASN A 231 -8.18 3.04 16.07
CA ASN A 231 -8.56 3.01 14.66
C ASN A 231 -9.02 1.60 14.24
N LEU A 232 -8.23 0.57 14.54
CA LEU A 232 -8.54 -0.83 14.23
C LEU A 232 -9.85 -1.31 14.86
N ALA A 233 -10.02 -1.04 16.15
CA ALA A 233 -11.19 -1.51 16.89
C ALA A 233 -12.46 -0.74 16.52
N TYR A 234 -12.40 0.60 16.46
CA TYR A 234 -13.62 1.43 16.40
C TYR A 234 -13.98 1.89 14.98
N VAL A 235 -13.01 2.09 14.09
CA VAL A 235 -13.31 2.48 12.70
C VAL A 235 -13.62 1.24 11.86
N TRP A 236 -12.76 0.23 11.93
CA TRP A 236 -12.87 -0.96 11.07
C TRP A 236 -13.57 -2.16 11.73
N SER A 237 -13.91 -2.08 13.03
CA SER A 237 -14.56 -3.16 13.79
C SER A 237 -13.76 -4.46 13.84
N LEU A 238 -12.42 -4.35 13.87
CA LEU A 238 -11.51 -5.49 13.82
C LEU A 238 -11.07 -5.95 15.20
N LEU A 239 -10.92 -7.26 15.34
CA LEU A 239 -10.20 -7.85 16.45
C LEU A 239 -8.70 -7.57 16.31
N VAL A 240 -8.07 -7.15 17.40
CA VAL A 240 -6.66 -6.75 17.42
C VAL A 240 -5.87 -7.56 18.44
N LEU A 241 -4.68 -7.97 18.02
CA LEU A 241 -3.65 -8.53 18.87
C LEU A 241 -2.37 -7.70 18.74
N VAL A 242 -1.72 -7.38 19.85
CA VAL A 242 -0.41 -6.73 19.86
C VAL A 242 0.69 -7.78 19.98
N ALA A 243 1.52 -7.88 18.95
CA ALA A 243 2.74 -8.67 18.96
C ALA A 243 3.91 -7.77 19.40
N PHE A 244 4.43 -8.00 20.60
CA PHE A 244 5.59 -7.29 21.10
C PHE A 244 6.87 -8.02 20.65
N ASN A 245 7.57 -7.46 19.66
CA ASN A 245 8.83 -8.00 19.18
C ASN A 245 9.94 -7.68 20.18
N LYS A 246 10.40 -8.69 20.92
CA LYS A 246 11.39 -8.54 22.00
C LYS A 246 12.81 -8.37 21.45
N TYR A 247 13.50 -7.35 21.94
CA TYR A 247 14.94 -7.16 21.79
C TYR A 247 15.69 -7.61 23.04
N ALA A 248 16.98 -7.93 22.88
CA ALA A 248 17.85 -8.34 23.98
C ALA A 248 18.01 -7.27 25.08
N THR A 249 17.77 -6.00 24.74
CA THR A 249 17.87 -4.86 25.67
C THR A 249 16.57 -4.56 26.40
N ASP A 250 15.46 -5.18 26.00
CA ASP A 250 14.16 -4.91 26.59
C ASP A 250 14.07 -5.56 27.98
N THR A 251 13.57 -4.80 28.94
CA THR A 251 13.38 -5.28 30.31
C THR A 251 11.99 -5.86 30.52
N GLU A 252 11.84 -6.83 31.43
CA GLU A 252 10.52 -7.39 31.78
C GLU A 252 9.55 -6.32 32.32
N GLU A 253 10.06 -5.24 32.91
CA GLU A 253 9.25 -4.09 33.34
C GLU A 253 8.68 -3.32 32.13
N GLU A 254 9.50 -3.04 31.10
CA GLU A 254 9.01 -2.39 29.88
C GLU A 254 7.98 -3.26 29.16
N ILE A 255 8.22 -4.57 29.05
CA ILE A 255 7.27 -5.52 28.46
C ILE A 255 5.98 -5.57 29.29
N GLY A 256 6.09 -5.58 30.62
CA GLY A 256 4.97 -5.57 31.55
C GLY A 256 4.06 -4.36 31.37
N ILE A 257 4.63 -3.17 31.18
CA ILE A 257 3.87 -1.94 30.93
C ILE A 257 3.01 -2.05 29.66
N VAL A 258 3.58 -2.57 28.56
CA VAL A 258 2.81 -2.72 27.30
C VAL A 258 1.74 -3.81 27.44
N ARG A 259 2.05 -4.90 28.15
CA ARG A 259 1.08 -5.98 28.44
C ARG A 259 -0.11 -5.46 29.24
N ASP A 260 0.16 -4.71 30.31
CA ASP A 260 -0.88 -4.14 31.17
C ASP A 260 -1.72 -3.12 30.40
N PHE A 261 -1.07 -2.28 29.58
CA PHE A 261 -1.76 -1.34 28.70
C PHE A 261 -2.75 -2.02 27.73
N CYS A 262 -2.37 -3.16 27.16
CA CYS A 262 -3.26 -3.96 26.29
C CYS A 262 -4.39 -4.61 27.10
N LYS A 263 -4.07 -5.18 28.27
CA LYS A 263 -5.04 -5.84 29.16
C LYS A 263 -6.14 -4.89 29.63
N GLU A 264 -5.79 -3.67 30.04
CA GLU A 264 -6.75 -2.62 30.43
C GLU A 264 -7.76 -2.28 29.33
N ARG A 265 -7.40 -2.53 28.06
CA ARG A 265 -8.21 -2.24 26.87
C ARG A 265 -8.86 -3.48 26.27
N ASN A 266 -8.74 -4.63 26.92
CA ASN A 266 -9.19 -5.94 26.40
C ASN A 266 -8.61 -6.26 25.02
N VAL A 267 -7.33 -5.91 24.80
CA VAL A 267 -6.59 -6.22 23.58
C VAL A 267 -5.66 -7.40 23.85
N TYR A 268 -5.67 -8.39 22.96
CA TYR A 268 -4.78 -9.54 23.04
C TYR A 268 -3.32 -9.12 22.93
N PHE A 269 -2.43 -9.80 23.64
CA PHE A 269 -1.01 -9.46 23.68
C PHE A 269 -0.16 -10.72 23.73
N ALA A 270 0.89 -10.77 22.90
CA ALA A 270 1.89 -11.83 22.94
C ALA A 270 3.30 -11.25 22.72
N VAL A 271 4.28 -11.81 23.43
CA VAL A 271 5.69 -11.54 23.15
C VAL A 271 6.12 -12.42 21.99
N ASN A 272 6.89 -11.85 21.07
CA ASN A 272 7.44 -12.54 19.91
C ASN A 272 8.97 -12.51 19.94
N GLU A 273 9.58 -13.69 19.92
CA GLU A 273 11.03 -13.90 19.89
C GLU A 273 11.49 -14.61 18.60
N ALA A 274 10.64 -14.65 17.56
CA ALA A 274 10.91 -15.43 16.33
C ALA A 274 12.21 -15.05 15.62
N PHE A 275 12.65 -13.80 15.73
CA PHE A 275 13.95 -13.38 15.17
C PHE A 275 15.12 -14.18 15.77
N ALA A 276 15.09 -14.45 17.07
CA ALA A 276 16.18 -15.12 17.78
C ALA A 276 15.99 -16.65 17.87
N LYS A 277 14.74 -17.13 17.87
CA LYS A 277 14.40 -18.52 18.17
C LYS A 277 13.59 -19.22 17.05
N GLY A 278 13.40 -18.58 15.90
CA GLY A 278 12.58 -19.15 14.83
C GLY A 278 11.12 -19.36 15.25
N GLY A 279 10.45 -20.37 14.71
CA GLY A 279 9.06 -20.70 15.01
C GLY A 279 8.80 -20.96 16.49
N GLU A 280 9.77 -21.53 17.22
CA GLU A 280 9.67 -21.76 18.68
C GLU A 280 9.43 -20.44 19.44
N GLY A 281 10.07 -19.36 19.00
CA GLY A 281 9.91 -18.02 19.58
C GLY A 281 8.58 -17.33 19.28
N ALA A 282 7.74 -17.89 18.41
CA ALA A 282 6.42 -17.38 18.05
C ALA A 282 5.27 -18.28 18.49
N VAL A 283 5.50 -19.37 19.21
CA VAL A 283 4.45 -20.31 19.63
C VAL A 283 3.36 -19.61 20.45
N ASP A 284 3.74 -18.77 21.42
CA ASP A 284 2.77 -18.03 22.24
C ASP A 284 1.95 -17.04 21.41
N LEU A 285 2.58 -16.35 20.45
CA LEU A 285 1.89 -15.49 19.50
C LEU A 285 0.91 -16.29 18.64
N ALA A 286 1.33 -17.43 18.10
CA ALA A 286 0.48 -18.29 17.28
C ALA A 286 -0.73 -18.82 18.07
N ASN A 287 -0.51 -19.27 19.31
CA ASN A 287 -1.58 -19.74 20.19
C ASN A 287 -2.58 -18.62 20.51
N GLU A 288 -2.10 -17.41 20.81
CA GLU A 288 -3.00 -16.29 21.09
C GLU A 288 -3.75 -15.82 19.83
N VAL A 289 -3.14 -15.91 18.64
CA VAL A 289 -3.80 -15.67 17.36
C VAL A 289 -4.96 -16.65 17.15
N VAL A 290 -4.71 -17.96 17.32
CA VAL A 290 -5.74 -19.00 17.17
C VAL A 290 -6.87 -18.78 18.17
N LYS A 291 -6.53 -18.64 19.45
CA LYS A 291 -7.49 -18.39 20.52
C LYS A 291 -8.34 -17.14 20.27
N ALA A 292 -7.72 -16.03 19.87
CA ALA A 292 -8.43 -14.78 19.58
C ALA A 292 -9.46 -14.96 18.46
N ILE A 293 -9.08 -15.68 17.40
CA ILE A 293 -9.95 -15.97 16.25
C ILE A 293 -11.09 -16.93 16.63
N GLU A 294 -10.83 -17.94 17.45
CA GLU A 294 -11.83 -18.92 17.89
C GLU A 294 -12.85 -18.32 18.87
N GLU A 295 -12.40 -17.49 19.82
CA GLU A 295 -13.25 -16.89 20.85
C GLU A 295 -14.12 -15.74 20.30
N ASN A 296 -13.55 -14.89 19.44
CA ASN A 296 -14.24 -13.68 18.98
C ASN A 296 -13.68 -13.15 17.65
N PRO A 297 -13.91 -13.83 16.51
CA PRO A 297 -13.35 -13.42 15.22
C PRO A 297 -13.83 -12.01 14.84
N SER A 298 -13.00 -11.28 14.07
CA SER A 298 -13.37 -9.95 13.56
C SER A 298 -14.77 -9.96 12.93
N LYS A 299 -15.54 -8.92 13.26
CA LYS A 299 -16.82 -8.63 12.63
C LYS A 299 -16.61 -8.29 11.14
N PRO A 300 -17.70 -8.27 10.33
CA PRO A 300 -17.61 -7.77 8.97
C PRO A 300 -16.93 -6.39 8.94
N LEU A 301 -15.96 -6.26 8.04
CA LEU A 301 -15.15 -5.05 7.91
C LEU A 301 -16.03 -3.84 7.64
N ASN A 302 -15.95 -2.83 8.51
CA ASN A 302 -16.50 -1.52 8.25
C ASN A 302 -15.46 -0.66 7.53
N PHE A 303 -15.86 0.15 6.56
CA PHE A 303 -14.93 1.02 5.84
C PHE A 303 -14.93 2.44 6.40
N THR A 304 -13.86 3.19 6.16
CA THR A 304 -13.72 4.58 6.65
C THR A 304 -14.66 5.56 5.92
N TYR A 305 -15.05 5.22 4.69
CA TYR A 305 -15.87 6.04 3.80
C TYR A 305 -16.70 5.17 2.85
N ASP A 306 -17.71 5.75 2.22
CA ASP A 306 -18.55 5.11 1.21
C ASP A 306 -17.98 5.33 -0.19
N ASP A 307 -18.23 4.39 -1.13
CA ASP A 307 -17.76 4.55 -2.52
C ASP A 307 -18.42 5.76 -3.21
N LYS A 308 -19.59 6.18 -2.73
CA LYS A 308 -20.36 7.32 -3.28
C LYS A 308 -19.94 8.68 -2.72
N ASP A 309 -19.14 8.70 -1.65
CA ASP A 309 -18.60 9.95 -1.11
C ASP A 309 -17.75 10.65 -2.18
N SER A 310 -17.74 11.97 -2.17
CA SER A 310 -16.81 12.76 -2.96
C SER A 310 -15.35 12.48 -2.55
N ILE A 311 -14.40 12.77 -3.42
CA ILE A 311 -12.98 12.55 -3.11
C ILE A 311 -12.57 13.39 -1.89
N GLU A 312 -13.08 14.62 -1.81
CA GLU A 312 -12.89 15.53 -0.69
C GLU A 312 -13.38 14.91 0.62
N GLU A 313 -14.62 14.40 0.65
CA GLU A 313 -15.19 13.72 1.81
C GLU A 313 -14.41 12.46 2.19
N LYS A 314 -13.95 11.66 1.22
CA LYS A 314 -13.11 10.48 1.47
C LYS A 314 -11.80 10.90 2.15
N VAL A 315 -11.13 11.94 1.66
CA VAL A 315 -9.89 12.48 2.25
C VAL A 315 -10.13 13.02 3.65
N GLU A 316 -11.21 13.77 3.88
CA GLU A 316 -11.58 14.29 5.20
C GLU A 316 -11.87 13.17 6.21
N LYS A 317 -12.65 12.15 5.80
CA LYS A 317 -12.95 10.99 6.65
C LYS A 317 -11.67 10.24 7.04
N ILE A 318 -10.71 10.08 6.14
CA ILE A 318 -9.41 9.48 6.50
C ILE A 318 -8.64 10.40 7.46
N ALA A 319 -8.48 11.68 7.12
CA ALA A 319 -7.67 12.61 7.89
C ALA A 319 -8.18 12.79 9.33
N ILE A 320 -9.49 12.95 9.49
CA ILE A 320 -10.10 13.18 10.80
C ILE A 320 -10.15 11.88 11.60
N ASN A 321 -10.66 10.79 11.02
CA ASN A 321 -10.91 9.57 11.79
C ASN A 321 -9.63 8.75 12.03
N ILE A 322 -8.76 8.65 11.02
CA ILE A 322 -7.54 7.84 11.09
C ILE A 322 -6.37 8.64 11.64
N TYR A 323 -6.09 9.82 11.09
CA TYR A 323 -4.92 10.61 11.51
C TYR A 323 -5.18 11.49 12.73
N GLY A 324 -6.45 11.76 13.07
CA GLY A 324 -6.80 12.69 14.15
C GLY A 324 -6.60 14.16 13.77
N ALA A 325 -6.63 14.48 12.47
CA ALA A 325 -6.58 15.86 12.00
C ALA A 325 -7.86 16.61 12.41
N ARG A 326 -7.73 17.93 12.63
CA ARG A 326 -8.88 18.80 12.89
C ARG A 326 -9.67 19.12 11.63
N ASP A 327 -8.95 19.43 10.55
CA ASP A 327 -9.48 19.87 9.27
C ASP A 327 -8.52 19.53 8.13
N VAL A 328 -9.04 19.54 6.89
CA VAL A 328 -8.25 19.37 5.66
C VAL A 328 -8.31 20.65 4.86
N VAL A 329 -7.15 21.15 4.43
CA VAL A 329 -7.04 22.32 3.56
C VAL A 329 -6.46 21.90 2.22
N PHE A 330 -7.26 22.01 1.16
CA PHE A 330 -6.84 21.70 -0.19
C PHE A 330 -6.13 22.90 -0.83
N SER A 331 -4.92 22.68 -1.35
CA SER A 331 -4.23 23.69 -2.14
C SER A 331 -4.99 24.02 -3.43
N GLU A 332 -4.75 25.19 -4.02
CA GLU A 332 -5.34 25.57 -5.32
C GLU A 332 -5.06 24.53 -6.42
N LYS A 333 -3.85 23.93 -6.41
CA LYS A 333 -3.48 22.88 -7.36
C LYS A 333 -4.34 21.63 -7.16
N ALA A 334 -4.59 21.23 -5.92
CA ALA A 334 -5.45 20.08 -5.61
C ALA A 334 -6.89 20.35 -6.04
N MET A 335 -7.44 21.53 -5.74
CA MET A 335 -8.80 21.92 -6.14
C MET A 335 -8.98 21.95 -7.66
N LYS A 336 -7.98 22.44 -8.41
CA LYS A 336 -7.99 22.39 -9.89
C LYS A 336 -8.02 20.95 -10.40
N THR A 337 -7.27 20.04 -9.79
CA THR A 337 -7.28 18.62 -10.15
C THR A 337 -8.62 17.97 -9.82
N LEU A 338 -9.17 18.19 -8.63
CA LEU A 338 -10.47 17.67 -8.20
C LEU A 338 -11.57 18.11 -9.17
N LYS A 339 -11.62 19.40 -9.51
CA LYS A 339 -12.55 19.93 -10.50
C LYS A 339 -12.38 19.30 -11.90
N LYS A 340 -11.16 18.90 -12.26
CA LYS A 340 -10.88 18.26 -13.56
C LYS A 340 -11.41 16.83 -13.62
N ILE A 341 -11.39 16.10 -12.50
CA ILE A 341 -11.85 14.71 -12.44
C ILE A 341 -13.32 14.59 -12.04
N ASP A 342 -13.91 15.64 -11.47
CA ASP A 342 -15.33 15.69 -11.14
C ASP A 342 -16.22 15.38 -12.35
N GLY A 343 -17.28 14.61 -12.12
CA GLY A 343 -18.17 14.12 -13.19
C GLY A 343 -17.57 13.09 -14.15
N THR A 344 -16.26 12.79 -14.08
CA THR A 344 -15.61 11.74 -14.88
C THR A 344 -15.66 10.39 -14.15
N PRO A 345 -15.42 9.26 -14.85
CA PRO A 345 -15.25 7.96 -14.18
C PRO A 345 -14.14 7.92 -13.11
N LEU A 346 -13.19 8.86 -13.11
CA LEU A 346 -12.13 8.97 -12.11
C LEU A 346 -12.61 9.53 -10.76
N SER A 347 -13.80 10.12 -10.69
CA SER A 347 -14.37 10.71 -9.47
C SER A 347 -15.05 9.70 -8.52
N LYS A 348 -15.23 8.45 -8.95
CA LYS A 348 -16.00 7.41 -8.24
C LYS A 348 -15.10 6.33 -7.67
#